data_AF-A0A8T4ZCZ1-F1
#
_entry.id   AF-A0A8T4ZCZ1-F1
#
_cell.length_a   1.000
_cell.length_b   1.000
_cell.length_c   1.000
_cell.angle_alpha   90.00
_cell.angle_beta   90.00
_cell.angle_gamma   90.00
#
_symmetry.space_group_name_H-M   'P 1'
#
loop_
_entity.id
_entity.type
_entity.pdbx_description
1 polymer ?
#
loop_
_entity_poly.entity_id
_entity_poly.type
_entity_poly.pdbx_seq_one_letter_code
_entity_poly.pdbx_strand_id
1 'polypeptide(L)'
;MVKIIDLSQEIYNGMPVFPGHLNTVIFPFHTHEGTVGKIHGTKGGFTYTTFGLLMSDHGPTHTDSIWHICNKPGAKKIDEIPLEWFYMNL
;
A
#
# COMPACT_ATOMS: atom_id res chain seq x y z
N MET A 1 19.88 11.68 -19.34
CA MET A 1 18.68 11.72 -18.48
C MET A 1 18.24 10.28 -18.27
N VAL A 2 18.05 9.84 -17.02
CA VAL A 2 17.57 8.48 -16.73
C VAL A 2 16.07 8.43 -17.02
N LYS A 3 15.62 7.42 -17.76
CA LYS A 3 14.19 7.16 -17.99
C LYS A 3 13.70 6.21 -16.90
N ILE A 4 12.64 6.60 -16.20
CA ILE A 4 11.94 5.75 -15.23
C ILE A 4 10.65 5.25 -15.90
N ILE A 5 10.37 3.96 -15.79
CA ILE A 5 9.17 3.31 -16.33
C ILE A 5 8.39 2.76 -15.13
N ASP A 6 7.10 3.10 -15.03
CA ASP A 6 6.23 2.52 -14.02
C ASP A 6 5.77 1.12 -14.46
N LEU A 7 6.01 0.13 -13.60
CA LEU A 7 5.61 -1.26 -13.79
C LEU A 7 4.48 -1.68 -12.84
N SER A 8 3.93 -0.72 -12.10
CA SER A 8 2.88 -0.95 -11.10
C SER A 8 1.49 -0.88 -11.72
N GLN A 9 0.55 -1.63 -11.15
CA GLN A 9 -0.87 -1.51 -11.46
C GLN A 9 -1.57 -0.54 -10.49
N GLU A 10 -2.66 0.07 -10.93
CA GLU A 10 -3.51 0.90 -10.07
C GLU A 10 -4.17 0.05 -8.96
N ILE A 11 -4.32 0.63 -7.77
CA ILE A 11 -5.00 0.01 -6.62
C ILE A 11 -6.40 0.61 -6.50
N TYR A 12 -7.43 -0.21 -6.69
CA TYR A 12 -8.84 0.24 -6.70
C TYR A 12 -9.78 -0.84 -6.12
N ASN A 13 -10.97 -0.43 -5.66
CA ASN A 13 -12.00 -1.38 -5.23
C ASN A 13 -12.45 -2.27 -6.39
N GLY A 14 -12.57 -3.58 -6.15
CA GLY A 14 -13.06 -4.53 -7.16
C GLY A 14 -12.01 -4.97 -8.17
N MET A 15 -10.73 -4.59 -7.97
CA MET A 15 -9.65 -5.16 -8.74
C MET A 15 -9.57 -6.69 -8.58
N PRO A 16 -9.11 -7.43 -9.61
CA PRO A 16 -8.93 -8.87 -9.50
C PRO A 16 -7.93 -9.24 -8.40
N VAL A 17 -8.30 -10.23 -7.57
CA VAL A 17 -7.43 -10.84 -6.57
C VAL A 17 -7.44 -12.36 -6.75
N PHE A 18 -6.41 -13.04 -6.26
CA PHE A 18 -6.38 -14.50 -6.27
C PHE A 18 -7.58 -15.08 -5.49
N PRO A 19 -8.26 -16.14 -5.99
CA PRO A 19 -9.38 -16.75 -5.28
C PRO A 19 -9.03 -17.14 -3.84
N GLY A 20 -9.72 -16.54 -2.87
CA GLY A 20 -9.49 -16.78 -1.43
C GLY A 20 -8.61 -15.73 -0.74
N HIS A 21 -8.02 -14.78 -1.47
CA HIS A 21 -7.29 -13.65 -0.88
C HIS A 21 -8.23 -12.53 -0.46
N LEU A 22 -7.74 -11.68 0.45
CA LEU A 22 -8.47 -10.50 0.92
C LEU A 22 -8.66 -9.50 -0.22
N ASN A 23 -9.91 -9.14 -0.50
CA ASN A 23 -10.24 -8.11 -1.48
C ASN A 23 -9.67 -6.75 -1.06
N THR A 24 -9.23 -5.95 -2.05
CA THR A 24 -8.88 -4.55 -1.84
C THR A 24 -10.13 -3.75 -1.49
N VAL A 25 -10.12 -3.12 -0.32
CA VAL A 25 -11.18 -2.22 0.16
C VAL A 25 -10.58 -0.86 0.46
N ILE A 26 -10.98 0.13 -0.34
CA ILE A 26 -10.72 1.54 -0.12
C ILE A 26 -12.03 2.22 0.25
N PHE A 27 -12.02 3.07 1.26
CA PHE A 27 -13.19 3.84 1.68
C PHE A 27 -12.80 5.20 2.26
N PRO A 28 -13.58 6.26 2.02
CA PRO A 28 -13.30 7.56 2.64
C PRO A 28 -13.50 7.45 4.15
N PHE A 29 -12.46 7.79 4.91
CA PHE A 29 -12.55 7.92 6.37
C PHE A 29 -12.91 9.36 6.75
N HIS A 30 -12.30 10.34 6.07
CA HIS A 30 -12.64 11.76 6.18
C HIS A 30 -12.75 12.38 4.79
N THR A 31 -13.68 13.32 4.63
CA THR A 31 -13.78 14.18 3.44
C THR A 31 -13.43 15.64 3.79
N HIS A 32 -13.14 16.46 2.78
CA HIS A 32 -12.86 17.88 2.98
C HIS A 32 -14.04 18.62 3.63
N GLU A 33 -15.27 18.35 3.18
CA GLU A 33 -16.50 18.90 3.76
C GLU A 33 -16.70 18.40 5.19
N GLY A 34 -16.30 17.15 5.45
CA GLY A 34 -16.34 16.55 6.76
C GLY A 34 -15.40 17.21 7.76
N THR A 35 -14.27 17.75 7.31
CA THR A 35 -13.18 18.25 8.17
C THR A 35 -13.12 19.76 8.29
N VAL A 36 -13.78 20.52 7.41
CA VAL A 36 -13.74 21.99 7.41
C VAL A 36 -14.15 22.59 8.75
N GLY A 37 -13.25 23.37 9.34
CA GLY A 37 -13.48 24.05 10.62
C GLY A 37 -13.63 23.13 11.84
N LYS A 38 -13.40 21.81 11.70
CA LYS A 38 -13.55 20.83 12.80
C LYS A 38 -12.23 20.44 13.46
N ILE A 39 -11.11 20.94 12.95
CA ILE A 39 -9.78 20.52 13.41
C ILE A 39 -9.27 21.52 14.43
N HIS A 40 -9.21 21.07 15.69
CA HIS A 40 -8.76 21.91 16.80
C HIS A 40 -7.32 22.41 16.58
N GLY A 41 -7.08 23.69 16.87
CA GLY A 41 -5.76 24.32 16.71
C GLY A 41 -5.41 24.73 15.28
N THR A 42 -6.28 24.50 14.29
CA THR A 42 -6.09 25.03 12.92
C THR A 42 -6.80 26.35 12.75
N LYS A 43 -6.17 27.30 12.05
CA LYS A 43 -6.76 28.61 11.72
C LYS A 43 -7.48 28.52 10.37
N GLY A 44 -8.70 29.07 10.28
CA GLY A 44 -9.39 29.29 9.00
C GLY A 44 -9.99 28.03 8.36
N GLY A 45 -9.93 27.96 7.02
CA GLY A 45 -10.59 26.95 6.18
C GLY A 45 -9.76 25.69 5.90
N PHE A 46 -8.84 25.31 6.79
CA PHE A 46 -8.07 24.07 6.62
C PHE A 46 -9.00 22.85 6.59
N THR A 47 -8.76 21.97 5.61
CA THR A 47 -9.52 20.75 5.35
C THR A 47 -8.58 19.66 4.85
N TYR A 48 -8.97 18.40 5.02
CA TYR A 48 -8.25 17.27 4.47
C TYR A 48 -9.19 16.10 4.15
N THR A 49 -8.67 15.14 3.38
CA THR A 49 -9.29 13.84 3.19
C THR A 49 -8.32 12.74 3.63
N THR A 50 -8.86 11.66 4.17
CA THR A 50 -8.11 10.44 4.47
C THR A 50 -8.96 9.25 4.07
N PHE A 51 -8.32 8.18 3.62
CA PHE A 51 -8.99 6.94 3.25
C PHE A 51 -8.50 5.79 4.13
N GLY A 52 -9.42 4.89 4.47
CA GLY A 52 -9.05 3.57 4.95
C GLY A 52 -8.66 2.70 3.75
N LEU A 53 -7.60 1.91 3.94
CA LEU A 53 -7.14 0.91 2.98
C LEU A 53 -6.99 -0.42 3.72
N LEU A 54 -7.69 -1.44 3.21
CA LEU A 54 -7.51 -2.85 3.58
C LEU A 54 -7.14 -3.61 2.31
N MET A 55 -6.05 -4.36 2.35
CA MET A 55 -5.47 -5.04 1.19
C MET A 55 -4.75 -6.31 1.63
N SER A 56 -4.72 -7.33 0.77
CA SER A 56 -3.82 -8.47 0.94
C SER A 56 -2.36 -8.03 0.75
N ASP A 57 -1.45 -8.65 1.48
CA ASP A 57 0.00 -8.58 1.21
C ASP A 57 0.38 -9.15 -0.17
N HIS A 58 -0.47 -10.01 -0.74
CA HIS A 58 -0.45 -10.47 -2.13
C HIS A 58 -1.46 -9.70 -3.01
N GLY A 59 -1.75 -8.45 -2.65
CA GLY A 59 -2.49 -7.49 -3.47
C GLY A 59 -1.63 -6.89 -4.58
N PRO A 60 -2.19 -6.08 -5.49
CA PRO A 60 -1.76 -5.77 -6.87
C PRO A 60 -0.29 -6.05 -7.24
N THR A 61 0.49 -5.06 -7.68
CA THR A 61 1.94 -5.21 -7.85
C THR A 61 2.57 -5.27 -6.47
N HIS A 62 3.21 -6.38 -6.12
CA HIS A 62 3.80 -6.63 -4.81
C HIS A 62 5.11 -7.42 -4.92
N THR A 63 5.74 -7.64 -3.77
CA THR A 63 6.93 -8.47 -3.64
C THR A 63 6.72 -9.53 -2.56
N ASP A 64 6.90 -10.79 -2.93
CA ASP A 64 6.86 -11.90 -1.99
C ASP A 64 8.13 -11.95 -1.14
N SER A 65 7.96 -12.26 0.15
CA SER A 65 9.08 -12.65 1.01
C SER A 65 9.39 -14.14 0.87
N ILE A 66 10.59 -14.57 1.28
CA ILE A 66 10.93 -16.00 1.32
C ILE A 66 9.98 -16.74 2.27
N TRP A 67 9.56 -16.08 3.34
CA TRP A 67 8.63 -16.63 4.32
C TRP A 67 7.25 -16.99 3.73
N HIS A 68 6.81 -16.31 2.65
CA HIS A 68 5.55 -16.62 1.98
C HIS A 68 5.45 -18.10 1.57
N ILE A 69 6.55 -18.66 1.05
CA ILE A 69 6.59 -20.03 0.54
C ILE A 69 7.39 -21.01 1.42
N CYS A 70 8.08 -20.52 2.46
CA CYS A 70 8.98 -21.32 3.28
C CYS A 70 8.96 -20.89 4.75
N ASN A 71 8.68 -21.82 5.67
CA ASN A 71 8.64 -21.55 7.11
C ASN A 71 9.84 -22.13 7.90
N LYS A 72 10.93 -22.48 7.21
CA LYS A 72 12.14 -23.03 7.84
C LYS A 72 12.92 -21.94 8.58
N PRO A 73 13.74 -22.29 9.60
CA PRO A 73 14.65 -21.34 10.21
C PRO A 73 15.51 -20.61 9.18
N GLY A 74 15.54 -19.28 9.26
CA GLY A 74 16.26 -18.41 8.32
C GLY A 74 15.45 -17.94 7.10
N ALA A 75 14.21 -18.40 6.91
CA ALA A 75 13.32 -17.83 5.89
C ALA A 75 12.93 -16.39 6.29
N LYS A 76 13.48 -15.41 5.56
CA LYS A 76 13.29 -13.99 5.83
C LYS A 76 11.86 -13.55 5.51
N LYS A 77 11.24 -12.87 6.46
CA LYS A 77 10.03 -12.06 6.23
C LYS A 77 10.39 -10.80 5.46
N ILE A 78 9.38 -10.10 4.93
CA ILE A 78 9.60 -8.94 4.04
C ILE A 78 10.39 -7.82 4.74
N ASP A 79 10.19 -7.63 6.04
CA ASP A 79 10.86 -6.64 6.88
C ASP A 79 12.31 -7.03 7.28
N GLU A 80 12.72 -8.27 6.99
CA GLU A 80 14.04 -8.81 7.28
C GLU A 80 14.94 -8.94 6.03
N ILE A 81 14.39 -8.64 4.83
CA ILE A 81 15.12 -8.67 3.56
C ILE A 81 15.91 -7.37 3.40
N PRO A 82 17.22 -7.43 3.08
CA PRO A 82 18.03 -6.22 2.89
C PRO A 82 17.54 -5.37 1.72
N LEU A 83 17.54 -4.03 1.89
CA LEU A 83 17.00 -3.11 0.88
C LEU A 83 17.76 -3.14 -0.45
N GLU A 84 19.06 -3.45 -0.41
CA GLU A 84 19.92 -3.59 -1.58
C GLU A 84 19.46 -4.69 -2.56
N TRP A 85 18.54 -5.58 -2.16
CA TRP A 85 17.94 -6.57 -3.07
C TRP A 85 16.83 -6.00 -3.94
N PHE A 86 16.21 -4.87 -3.56
CA PHE A 86 15.08 -4.28 -4.29
C PHE A 86 15.48 -3.16 -5.26
N TYR A 87 16.75 -2.76 -5.24
CA TYR A 87 17.29 -1.77 -6.16
C TYR A 87 18.71 -2.14 -6.55
N MET A 88 18.92 -2.43 -7.83
CA MET A 88 20.22 -2.82 -8.37
C MET A 88 20.59 -1.90 -9.54
N ASN A 89 21.87 -1.58 -9.66
CA ASN A 89 22.41 -1.11 -10.94
C ASN A 89 22.57 -2.34 -11.83
N LEU A 90 21.86 -2.36 -12.97
CA LEU A 90 22.11 -3.29 -14.06
C LEU A 90 23.43 -2.98 -14.76
#